data_AF-A0A0G1QGC3-F1
#
_entry.id   AF-A0A0G1QGC3-F1
#
_cell.length_a   1.000
_cell.length_b   1.000
_cell.length_c   1.000
_cell.angle_alpha   90.00
_cell.angle_beta   90.00
_cell.angle_gamma   90.00
#
_symmetry.space_group_name_H-M   'P 1'
#
loop_
_entity.id
_entity.type
_entity.pdbx_description
1 polymer ?
#
loop_
_entity_poly.entity_id
_entity_poly.type
_entity_poly.pdbx_seq_one_letter_code
_entity_poly.pdbx_strand_id
1 'polypeptide(L)'
;EHDCKRKEQEVSRKDATEKPSTEICDKCGATMVIKYGKYGPFLGCSKYPDCSNIKKIDSHEPKIPCPTCGKDKGGTVVKRRSKARKRIFYGCSRWPECNFVSWKQPQSEDDDENTAA
;
A
#
# COMPACT_ATOMS: atom_id res chain seq x y z
N GLU A 1 30.34 -33.80 14.18
CA GLU A 1 30.05 -32.48 14.78
C GLU A 1 29.34 -31.62 13.74
N HIS A 2 28.24 -30.97 14.14
CA HIS A 2 27.26 -30.32 13.26
C HIS A 2 27.58 -28.81 13.17
N ASP A 3 28.48 -28.39 12.28
CA ASP A 3 28.79 -26.96 12.08
C ASP A 3 27.87 -26.37 11.00
N CYS A 4 26.59 -26.21 11.33
CA CYS A 4 25.65 -25.41 10.54
C CYS A 4 25.83 -23.94 10.96
N LYS A 5 26.89 -23.29 10.45
CA LYS A 5 27.12 -21.86 10.62
C LYS A 5 26.06 -21.06 9.88
N ARG A 6 25.03 -20.77 10.67
CA ARG A 6 23.90 -19.88 10.50
C ARG A 6 24.29 -18.54 9.86
N LYS A 7 23.95 -18.42 8.58
CA LYS A 7 23.47 -17.22 7.86
C LYS A 7 23.79 -15.87 8.51
N GLU A 8 24.84 -15.22 8.04
CA GLU A 8 24.95 -13.76 8.05
C GLU A 8 24.72 -13.27 6.62
N GLN A 9 23.43 -13.12 6.28
CA GLN A 9 23.01 -12.42 5.08
C GLN A 9 23.32 -10.93 5.27
N GLU A 10 24.40 -10.47 4.66
CA GLU A 10 24.64 -9.06 4.41
C GLU A 10 23.57 -8.55 3.44
N VAL A 11 22.44 -8.08 3.98
CA VAL A 11 21.43 -7.37 3.19
C VAL A 11 21.85 -5.91 3.09
N SER A 12 22.77 -5.65 2.16
CA SER A 12 23.00 -4.33 1.59
C SER A 12 21.77 -3.92 0.76
N ARG A 13 20.86 -3.14 1.37
CA ARG A 13 19.73 -2.47 0.70
C ARG A 13 19.43 -1.11 1.37
N LYS A 14 20.46 -0.39 1.80
CA LYS A 14 20.33 0.78 2.70
C LYS A 14 19.85 2.08 2.05
N ASP A 15 19.51 2.14 0.76
CA ASP A 15 19.12 3.41 0.10
C ASP A 15 17.84 3.31 -0.74
N ALA A 16 16.85 2.51 -0.30
CA ALA A 16 15.55 2.45 -0.97
C ALA A 16 14.60 3.52 -0.41
N THR A 17 14.76 4.74 -0.92
CA THR A 17 13.71 5.76 -1.08
C THR A 17 13.02 6.19 0.22
N GLU A 18 13.75 6.89 1.09
CA GLU A 18 13.17 7.56 2.25
C GLU A 18 12.38 8.80 1.81
N LYS A 19 11.10 8.61 1.45
CA LYS A 19 10.22 9.76 1.19
C LYS A 19 9.80 10.33 2.54
N PRO A 20 10.12 11.61 2.84
CA PRO A 20 9.64 12.24 4.07
C PRO A 20 8.12 12.34 4.01
N SER A 21 7.46 11.93 5.09
CA SER A 21 6.02 12.12 5.25
C SER A 21 5.76 13.28 6.20
N THR A 22 4.62 13.96 6.03
CA THR A 22 4.15 15.00 6.97
C THR A 22 3.56 14.39 8.25
N GLU A 23 3.58 13.07 8.41
CA GLU A 23 3.01 12.42 9.58
C GLU A 23 3.97 12.50 10.79
N ILE A 24 3.42 12.95 11.92
CA ILE A 24 4.14 13.08 13.18
C ILE A 24 3.91 11.81 14.00
N CYS A 25 4.99 11.32 14.64
CA CYS A 25 4.93 10.18 15.53
C CYS A 25 4.26 10.55 16.86
N ASP A 26 3.15 9.90 17.21
CA ASP A 26 2.40 10.13 18.46
C ASP A 26 3.21 9.84 19.74
N LYS A 27 4.29 9.06 19.64
CA LYS A 27 5.11 8.66 20.79
C LYS A 27 6.24 9.63 21.12
N CYS A 28 6.80 10.31 20.13
CA CYS A 28 8.00 11.15 20.32
C CYS A 28 7.93 12.52 19.65
N GLY A 29 6.85 12.83 18.93
CA GLY A 29 6.66 14.08 18.21
C GLY A 29 7.61 14.28 17.02
N ALA A 30 8.42 13.28 16.67
CA ALA A 30 9.32 13.36 15.53
C ALA A 30 8.62 13.00 14.22
N THR A 31 9.17 13.49 13.11
CA THR A 31 8.68 13.19 11.76
C THR A 31 8.83 11.70 11.43
N MET A 32 7.83 11.16 10.76
CA MET A 32 7.86 9.80 10.22
C MET A 32 8.36 9.81 8.78
N VAL A 33 9.10 8.77 8.40
CA VAL A 33 9.66 8.59 7.06
C VAL A 33 9.13 7.29 6.46
N ILE A 34 8.85 7.30 5.15
CA ILE A 34 8.42 6.10 4.43
C ILE A 34 9.65 5.25 4.14
N LYS A 35 9.70 4.04 4.68
CA LYS A 35 10.76 3.04 4.47
C LYS A 35 10.18 1.82 3.78
N TYR A 36 10.97 1.16 2.94
CA TYR A 36 10.54 -0.06 2.23
C TYR A 36 11.13 -1.30 2.90
N GLY A 37 10.25 -2.16 3.42
CA GLY A 37 10.63 -3.43 4.06
C GLY A 37 10.25 -4.64 3.22
N LYS A 38 10.52 -5.84 3.74
CA LYS A 38 10.13 -7.12 3.12
C LYS A 38 8.63 -7.21 2.79
N TYR A 39 7.80 -6.53 3.57
CA TYR A 39 6.33 -6.61 3.49
C TYR A 39 5.68 -5.41 2.79
N GLY A 40 6.48 -4.48 2.22
CA GLY A 40 5.99 -3.26 1.58
C GLY A 40 6.46 -1.98 2.28
N PRO A 41 5.97 -0.81 1.82
CA PRO A 41 6.28 0.47 2.43
C PRO A 41 5.61 0.63 3.81
N PHE A 42 6.33 1.23 4.75
CA PHE A 42 5.86 1.52 6.09
C PHE A 42 6.37 2.88 6.56
N LEU A 43 5.63 3.54 7.44
CA LEU A 43 6.08 4.74 8.13
C LEU A 43 6.92 4.34 9.34
N GLY A 44 8.22 4.63 9.29
CA GLY A 44 9.14 4.47 10.41
C GLY A 44 9.44 5.82 11.07
N CYS A 45 9.56 5.84 12.39
CA CYS A 45 10.02 7.03 13.09
C CYS A 45 11.45 7.40 12.69
N SER A 46 11.74 8.70 12.50
CA SER A 46 13.10 9.18 12.20
C SER A 46 14.08 9.00 13.36
N LYS A 47 13.61 9.08 14.62
CA LYS A 47 14.40 8.87 15.85
C LYS A 47 14.61 7.39 16.24
N TYR A 48 14.71 6.46 15.29
CA TYR A 48 15.12 5.09 15.63
C TYR A 48 16.63 5.09 15.98
N PRO A 49 17.11 4.46 17.08
CA PRO A 49 16.50 3.44 17.93
C PRO A 49 15.70 3.94 19.16
N ASP A 50 15.77 5.23 19.48
CA ASP A 50 15.06 5.82 20.64
C ASP A 50 13.52 5.70 20.55
N CYS A 51 12.98 5.68 19.33
CA CYS A 51 11.55 5.45 19.09
C CYS A 51 11.33 4.41 17.98
N SER A 52 10.90 3.22 18.38
CA SER A 52 10.57 2.10 17.47
C SER A 52 9.12 2.13 16.97
N ASN A 53 8.52 3.31 16.85
CA ASN A 53 7.16 3.43 16.34
C ASN A 53 7.12 3.18 14.83
N ILE A 54 6.26 2.27 14.41
CA ILE A 54 6.06 1.89 13.02
C ILE A 54 4.56 1.92 12.73
N LYS A 55 4.16 2.68 11.70
CA LYS A 55 2.79 2.66 11.17
C LYS A 55 2.80 1.99 9.80
N LYS A 56 1.83 1.10 9.57
CA LYS A 56 1.65 0.46 8.27
C LYS A 56 0.96 1.47 7.35
N ILE A 57 1.50 1.66 6.15
CA ILE A 57 0.82 2.41 5.11
C ILE A 57 -0.10 1.41 4.41
N ASP A 58 -1.41 1.55 4.58
CA ASP A 58 -2.35 0.76 3.77
C ASP A 58 -2.39 1.39 2.37
N SER A 59 -1.44 1.00 1.52
CA SER A 59 -1.41 1.42 0.11
C SER A 59 -2.50 0.75 -0.74
N HIS A 60 -3.46 0.05 -0.14
CA HIS A 60 -4.42 -0.78 -0.87
C HIS A 60 -5.79 -0.15 -1.07
N GLU A 61 -6.03 1.06 -0.56
CA GLU A 61 -7.30 1.76 -0.74
C GLU A 61 -7.19 2.77 -1.89
N PRO A 62 -7.59 2.42 -3.13
CA PRO A 62 -7.85 3.42 -4.14
C PRO A 62 -8.97 4.33 -3.61
N LYS A 63 -8.66 5.58 -3.27
CA LYS A 63 -9.65 6.62 -2.96
C LYS A 63 -10.31 7.14 -4.24
N ILE A 64 -10.70 6.21 -5.12
CA ILE A 64 -11.28 6.52 -6.42
C ILE A 64 -12.80 6.53 -6.23
N PRO A 65 -13.47 7.66 -6.51
CA PRO A 65 -14.93 7.71 -6.45
C PRO A 65 -15.50 6.73 -7.48
N CYS A 66 -16.59 6.05 -7.12
CA CYS A 66 -17.26 5.15 -8.03
C CYS A 66 -17.86 5.96 -9.21
N PRO A 67 -17.65 5.56 -10.48
CA PRO A 67 -18.21 6.29 -11.62
C PRO A 67 -19.74 6.29 -11.62
N THR A 68 -20.37 5.30 -10.99
CA THR A 68 -21.82 5.12 -10.98
C THR A 68 -22.51 5.81 -9.80
N CYS A 69 -21.87 5.89 -8.63
CA CYS A 69 -22.51 6.40 -7.41
C CYS A 69 -21.64 7.36 -6.59
N GLY A 70 -20.46 7.69 -7.08
CA GLY A 70 -19.55 8.65 -6.45
C GLY A 70 -20.10 10.08 -6.46
N LYS A 71 -21.02 10.40 -7.38
CA LYS A 71 -21.65 11.73 -7.48
C LYS A 71 -22.81 11.92 -6.49
N ASP A 72 -23.67 10.91 -6.35
CA ASP A 72 -24.92 11.04 -5.58
C ASP A 72 -24.84 10.43 -4.17
N LYS A 73 -24.04 9.37 -4.03
CA LYS A 73 -24.02 8.53 -2.82
C LYS A 73 -22.62 8.49 -2.18
N GLY A 74 -21.61 9.15 -2.73
CA GLY A 74 -20.26 9.15 -2.17
C GLY A 74 -19.64 7.75 -2.09
N GLY A 75 -20.02 6.84 -2.99
CA GLY A 75 -19.44 5.50 -3.04
C GLY A 75 -17.99 5.52 -3.52
N THR A 76 -17.13 4.78 -2.83
CA THR A 76 -15.71 4.61 -3.18
C THR A 76 -15.47 3.23 -3.76
N VAL A 77 -14.54 3.10 -4.70
CA VAL A 77 -14.15 1.82 -5.26
C VAL A 77 -13.10 1.19 -4.35
N VAL A 78 -13.38 0.01 -3.80
CA VAL A 78 -12.49 -0.71 -2.89
C VAL A 78 -11.92 -1.96 -3.55
N LYS A 79 -10.65 -2.25 -3.27
CA LYS A 79 -9.97 -3.47 -3.71
C LYS A 79 -10.42 -4.65 -2.84
N ARG A 80 -11.02 -5.68 -3.44
CA ARG A 80 -11.47 -6.91 -2.76
C ARG A 80 -10.84 -8.14 -3.41
N ARG A 81 -10.60 -9.19 -2.62
CA ARG A 81 -10.09 -10.48 -3.11
C ARG A 81 -11.21 -11.50 -3.16
N SER A 82 -11.43 -12.12 -4.32
CA SER A 82 -12.40 -13.21 -4.46
C SER A 82 -11.88 -14.49 -3.78
N LYS A 83 -12.70 -15.11 -2.92
CA LYS A 83 -12.36 -16.36 -2.23
C LYS A 83 -12.21 -17.54 -3.20
N ALA A 84 -13.02 -17.58 -4.26
CA ALA A 84 -13.11 -18.73 -5.17
C ALA A 84 -11.92 -18.86 -6.13
N ARG A 85 -11.43 -17.75 -6.69
CA ARG A 85 -10.36 -17.77 -7.70
C ARG A 85 -9.10 -17.00 -7.32
N LYS A 86 -8.98 -16.52 -6.07
CA LYS A 86 -7.90 -15.65 -5.58
C LYS A 86 -7.62 -14.41 -6.44
N ARG A 87 -8.53 -14.04 -7.36
CA ARG A 87 -8.45 -12.85 -8.21
C ARG A 87 -8.87 -11.61 -7.43
N ILE A 88 -8.20 -10.50 -7.72
CA ILE A 88 -8.54 -9.19 -7.17
C ILE A 88 -9.63 -8.57 -8.05
N PHE A 89 -10.61 -7.93 -7.43
CA PHE A 89 -11.63 -7.15 -8.09
C PHE A 89 -11.86 -5.84 -7.35
N TYR A 90 -12.37 -4.86 -8.05
CA TYR A 90 -12.66 -3.52 -7.57
C TYR A 90 -14.17 -3.39 -7.46
N GLY A 91 -14.70 -3.37 -6.24
CA GLY A 91 -16.14 -3.25 -5.99
C GLY A 91 -16.48 -1.92 -5.35
N CYS A 92 -17.69 -1.41 -5.54
CA CYS A 92 -18.14 -0.27 -4.74
C CYS A 92 -18.25 -0.65 -3.25
N SER A 93 -17.86 0.27 -2.36
CA SER A 93 -18.04 0.13 -0.90
C SER A 93 -19.51 0.03 -0.49
N ARG A 94 -20.43 0.58 -1.28
CA ARG A 94 -21.88 0.59 -1.05
C ARG A 94 -22.64 -0.60 -1.63
N TRP A 95 -22.02 -1.76 -1.79
CA TRP A 95 -22.76 -2.98 -2.11
C TRP A 95 -23.71 -3.32 -0.94
N PRO A 96 -25.03 -3.53 -1.12
CA PRO A 96 -25.77 -3.87 -2.34
C PRO A 96 -26.42 -2.71 -3.11
N GLU A 97 -26.36 -1.48 -2.63
CA GLU A 97 -26.95 -0.31 -3.31
C GLU A 97 -26.23 0.09 -4.60
N CYS A 98 -24.97 -0.31 -4.76
CA CYS A 98 -24.20 -0.13 -5.98
C CYS A 98 -23.49 -1.44 -6.35
N ASN A 99 -23.89 -2.05 -7.47
CA ASN A 99 -23.33 -3.30 -7.99
C ASN A 99 -22.15 -3.09 -8.95
N PHE A 100 -21.43 -1.97 -8.81
CA PHE A 100 -20.26 -1.73 -9.65
C PHE A 100 -19.13 -2.69 -9.27
N VAL A 101 -18.68 -3.49 -10.25
CA VAL A 101 -17.56 -4.43 -10.14
C VAL A 101 -16.67 -4.27 -11.38
N SER A 102 -15.40 -3.94 -11.17
CA SER A 102 -14.37 -3.92 -12.22
C SER A 102 -13.27 -4.93 -11.92
N TRP A 103 -12.79 -5.61 -12.96
CA TRP A 103 -11.65 -6.52 -12.87
C TRP A 103 -10.31 -5.82 -13.17
N LYS A 104 -10.35 -4.66 -13.84
CA LYS A 104 -9.18 -3.83 -14.09
C LYS A 104 -9.00 -2.83 -12.95
N GLN A 105 -7.75 -2.67 -12.48
CA GLN A 105 -7.40 -1.55 -11.63
C GLN A 105 -7.67 -0.29 -12.45
N PRO A 106 -8.51 0.65 -11.99
CA PRO A 106 -8.50 1.99 -12.57
C PRO A 106 -7.08 2.53 -12.35
N GLN A 107 -6.25 2.49 -13.39
CA GLN A 107 -4.91 3.04 -13.37
C GLN A 107 -5.07 4.56 -13.39
N SER A 108 -4.40 5.24 -12.45
CA SER A 108 -3.93 6.60 -12.74
C SER A 108 -2.99 6.47 -13.92
N GLU A 109 -3.38 7.05 -15.06
CA GLU A 109 -2.68 7.00 -16.34
C GLU A 109 -1.22 7.50 -16.22
N ASP A 110 -0.29 6.58 -16.03
CA ASP A 110 1.16 6.75 -16.22
C ASP A 110 1.79 5.36 -16.44
N ASP A 111 1.29 4.60 -17.41
CA ASP A 111 1.99 3.51 -18.12
C ASP A 111 0.98 2.85 -19.07
N ASP A 112 0.96 3.27 -20.34
CA ASP A 112 0.75 2.43 -21.53
C ASP A 112 0.53 3.32 -22.79
N GLU A 113 1.61 3.94 -23.27
CA GLU A 113 1.74 4.14 -24.73
C GLU A 113 3.12 3.62 -25.16
N ASN A 114 3.29 2.31 -25.11
CA ASN A 114 4.19 1.62 -26.06
C ASN A 114 3.84 0.13 -26.15
N THR A 115 2.80 -0.20 -26.91
CA THR A 115 2.69 -1.53 -27.52
C THR A 115 2.45 -1.32 -29.02
N ALA A 116 3.56 -1.38 -29.75
CA ALA A 116 3.77 -1.80 -31.13
C ALA A 116 2.52 -2.04 -32.00
N ALA A 117 2.47 -1.29 -33.12
CA ALA A 117 1.84 -1.70 -34.37
C ALA A 117 2.92 -1.76 -35.46
#